data_AF-A0A1H9RQN7-F1
#
_entry.id   AF-A0A1H9RQN7-F1
#
_cell.length_a   1.000
_cell.length_b   1.000
_cell.length_c   1.000
_cell.angle_alpha   90.00
_cell.angle_beta   90.00
_cell.angle_gamma   90.00
#
_symmetry.space_group_name_H-M   'P 1'
#
loop_
_entity.id
_entity.type
_entity.pdbx_description
1 polymer ?
#
loop_
_entity_poly.entity_id
_entity_poly.type
_entity_poly.pdbx_seq_one_letter_code
_entity_poly.pdbx_strand_id
1 'polypeptide(L)'
;MVRTTFSGQEIAKVLQDHGYRPVDRKGSHLKLRYDHPETDEVRIVTVPMHSEDKIPTGTMQSIANQCGAKDFHAWCEWIAENL
;
A
#
# COMPACT_ATOMS: atom_id res chain seq x y z
N MET A 1 -7.82 -9.96 -16.86
CA MET A 1 -7.13 -10.55 -15.69
C MET A 1 -6.51 -9.38 -14.93
N VAL A 2 -6.79 -9.22 -13.63
CA VAL A 2 -6.30 -8.07 -12.83
C VAL A 2 -4.83 -8.27 -12.48
N ARG A 3 -4.03 -7.19 -12.55
CA ARG A 3 -2.62 -7.20 -12.11
C ARG A 3 -2.58 -7.28 -10.58
N THR A 4 -2.01 -8.34 -10.02
CA THR A 4 -1.94 -8.56 -8.56
C THR A 4 -0.53 -8.52 -7.98
N THR A 5 0.47 -8.17 -8.80
CA THR A 5 1.88 -8.09 -8.39
C THR A 5 2.47 -6.72 -8.72
N PHE A 6 3.10 -6.12 -7.72
CA PHE A 6 3.63 -4.76 -7.73
C PHE A 6 4.91 -4.71 -6.89
N SER A 7 5.83 -3.82 -7.23
CA SER A 7 6.96 -3.52 -6.36
C SER A 7 6.50 -2.68 -5.15
N GLY A 8 7.29 -2.68 -4.09
CA GLY A 8 7.02 -1.80 -2.94
C GLY A 8 7.05 -0.31 -3.30
N GLN A 9 7.88 0.07 -4.28
CA GLN A 9 7.98 1.45 -4.75
C GLN A 9 6.70 1.91 -5.46
N GLU A 10 6.15 1.05 -6.33
CA GLU A 10 4.88 1.31 -7.02
C GLU A 10 3.75 1.54 -6.01
N ILE A 11 3.61 0.65 -5.03
CA ILE A 11 2.56 0.77 -3.99
C ILE A 11 2.77 2.03 -3.16
N ALA A 12 4.00 2.27 -2.68
CA ALA A 12 4.30 3.42 -1.84
C ALA A 12 4.06 4.75 -2.58
N LYS A 13 4.36 4.81 -3.89
CA LYS A 13 4.07 5.98 -4.72
C LYS A 13 2.57 6.27 -4.76
N VAL A 14 1.76 5.28 -5.19
CA VAL A 14 0.31 5.46 -5.30
C VAL A 14 -0.29 5.86 -3.95
N LEU A 15 0.07 5.18 -2.85
CA LEU A 15 -0.44 5.53 -1.54
C LEU A 15 -0.08 6.98 -1.15
N GLN A 16 1.14 7.43 -1.44
CA GLN A 16 1.55 8.81 -1.13
C GLN A 16 0.79 9.86 -1.96
N ASP A 17 0.56 9.59 -3.25
CA ASP A 17 -0.24 10.45 -4.12
C ASP A 17 -1.69 10.57 -3.62
N HIS A 18 -2.17 9.57 -2.88
CA HIS A 18 -3.50 9.52 -2.25
C HIS A 18 -3.49 9.86 -0.75
N GLY A 19 -2.52 10.65 -0.29
CA GLY A 19 -2.53 11.27 1.03
C GLY A 19 -1.92 10.45 2.15
N TYR A 20 -1.35 9.28 1.87
CA TYR A 20 -0.54 8.58 2.85
C TYR A 20 0.81 9.29 3.03
N ARG A 21 1.23 9.53 4.26
CA ARG A 21 2.51 10.18 4.57
C ARG A 21 3.51 9.22 5.20
N PRO A 22 4.79 9.25 4.83
CA PRO A 22 5.82 8.48 5.52
C PRO A 22 5.98 8.96 6.96
N VAL A 23 6.00 8.01 7.90
CA VAL A 23 6.12 8.31 9.34
C VAL A 23 7.29 7.60 10.01
N ASP A 24 7.76 6.48 9.46
CA ASP A 24 8.88 5.72 10.00
C ASP A 24 9.47 4.83 8.89
N ARG A 25 10.76 4.48 9.02
CA ARG A 25 11.42 3.53 8.14
C ARG A 25 12.45 2.72 8.93
N LYS A 26 12.27 1.40 8.97
CA LYS A 26 13.22 0.48 9.59
C LYS A 26 13.74 -0.52 8.56
N GLY A 27 15.02 -0.37 8.21
CA GLY A 27 15.64 -1.15 7.14
C GLY A 27 14.89 -0.97 5.82
N SER A 28 14.44 -2.08 5.24
CA SER A 28 13.66 -2.06 4.00
C SER A 28 12.17 -1.80 4.20
N HIS A 29 11.64 -1.68 5.41
CA HIS A 29 10.20 -1.49 5.61
C HIS A 29 9.86 -0.02 5.82
N LEU A 30 9.05 0.54 4.92
CA LEU A 30 8.50 1.89 5.01
C LEU A 30 7.14 1.85 5.71
N LYS A 31 6.95 2.66 6.74
CA LYS A 31 5.63 2.86 7.35
C LYS A 31 5.01 4.15 6.85
N LEU A 32 3.78 4.03 6.37
CA LEU A 32 2.93 5.10 5.89
C LEU A 32 1.75 5.28 6.85
N ARG A 33 1.35 6.52 7.08
CA ARG A 33 0.17 6.89 7.86
C ARG A 33 -0.85 7.58 6.96
N TYR A 34 -2.11 7.19 7.08
CA TYR A 34 -3.23 7.91 6.51
C TYR A 34 -4.17 8.34 7.64
N ASP A 35 -4.49 9.63 7.65
CA ASP A 35 -5.45 10.23 8.56
C ASP A 35 -6.70 10.54 7.73
N HIS A 36 -7.83 9.89 8.04
CA HIS A 36 -9.05 10.07 7.26
C HIS A 36 -9.57 11.51 7.46
N PRO A 37 -9.91 12.26 6.39
CA PRO A 37 -10.27 13.67 6.51
C PRO A 37 -11.60 13.91 7.24
N GLU A 38 -12.54 12.96 7.13
CA GLU A 38 -13.90 13.09 7.68
C GLU A 38 -14.18 12.22 8.91
N THR A 39 -13.23 11.37 9.31
CA THR A 39 -13.40 10.44 10.44
C THR A 39 -12.13 10.44 11.28
N ASP A 40 -12.24 10.07 12.56
CA ASP A 40 -11.05 9.90 13.42
C ASP A 40 -10.24 8.62 13.09
N GLU A 41 -10.49 8.01 11.93
CA GLU A 41 -9.80 6.79 11.51
C GLU A 41 -8.35 7.09 11.10
N VAL A 42 -7.43 6.37 11.71
CA VAL A 42 -6.01 6.41 11.40
C VAL A 42 -5.57 5.04 10.93
N ARG A 43 -4.96 4.98 9.74
CA ARG A 43 -4.38 3.75 9.18
C ARG A 43 -2.86 3.83 9.19
N ILE A 44 -2.21 2.77 9.66
CA ILE A 44 -0.77 2.60 9.56
C ILE A 44 -0.50 1.40 8.66
N VAL A 45 0.21 1.65 7.56
CA VAL A 45 0.52 0.67 6.53
C VAL A 45 2.01 0.45 6.48
N THR A 46 2.46 -0.80 6.46
CA THR A 46 3.87 -1.15 6.29
C THR A 46 4.10 -1.73 4.89
N VAL A 47 4.92 -1.04 4.09
CA VAL A 47 5.29 -1.45 2.74
C VAL A 47 6.75 -1.91 2.71
N PRO A 48 7.02 -3.18 2.37
CA PRO A 48 8.37 -3.65 2.11
C PRO A 48 8.98 -3.01 0.85
N MET A 49 10.13 -2.37 1.00
CA MET A 49 10.91 -1.65 -0.02
C MET A 49 12.18 -2.41 -0.46
N HIS A 50 12.29 -3.69 -0.11
CA HIS A 50 13.36 -4.56 -0.62
C HIS A 50 13.33 -4.66 -2.15
N SER A 51 14.51 -4.85 -2.74
CA SER A 51 14.81 -4.79 -4.18
C SER A 51 14.18 -5.90 -5.03
N GLU A 52 13.35 -6.77 -4.45
CA GLU A 52 12.58 -7.74 -5.24
C GLU A 52 11.63 -6.98 -6.17
N ASP A 53 11.59 -7.38 -7.44
CA ASP A 53 10.76 -6.73 -8.45
C ASP A 53 9.27 -6.73 -8.06
N LYS A 54 8.84 -7.72 -7.24
CA LYS A 54 7.44 -7.95 -6.91
C LYS A 54 7.24 -8.38 -5.46
N ILE A 55 6.27 -7.76 -4.80
CA ILE A 55 5.78 -8.17 -3.48
C ILE A 55 4.99 -9.50 -3.61
N PRO A 56 5.24 -10.49 -2.73
CA PRO A 56 4.44 -11.71 -2.69
C PRO A 56 2.95 -11.43 -2.46
N THR A 57 2.06 -12.20 -3.10
CA THR A 57 0.60 -11.96 -3.02
C THR A 57 0.07 -11.89 -1.59
N GLY A 58 0.54 -12.75 -0.68
CA GLY A 58 0.12 -12.71 0.73
C GLY A 58 0.51 -11.41 1.43
N THR A 59 1.68 -10.85 1.10
CA THR A 59 2.11 -9.53 1.58
C THR A 59 1.27 -8.42 0.94
N MET A 60 0.96 -8.51 -0.35
CA MET A 60 0.08 -7.56 -1.05
C MET A 60 -1.32 -7.53 -0.41
N GLN A 61 -1.88 -8.69 -0.07
CA GLN A 61 -3.15 -8.80 0.67
C GLN A 61 -3.06 -8.19 2.06
N SER A 62 -1.94 -8.40 2.78
CA SER A 62 -1.73 -7.77 4.09
C SER A 62 -1.73 -6.25 4.00
N ILE A 63 -1.09 -5.68 2.97
CA ILE A 63 -1.08 -4.24 2.70
C ILE A 63 -2.50 -3.75 2.40
N ALA A 64 -3.24 -4.44 1.53
CA ALA A 64 -4.63 -4.10 1.19
C ALA A 64 -5.50 -4.03 2.46
N ASN A 65 -5.38 -5.03 3.34
CA ASN A 65 -6.11 -5.07 4.60
C ASN A 65 -5.73 -3.92 5.54
N GLN A 66 -4.43 -3.58 5.65
CA GLN A 66 -3.98 -2.41 6.42
C GLN A 66 -4.50 -1.09 5.84
N CYS A 67 -4.71 -1.04 4.52
CA CYS A 67 -5.35 0.10 3.84
C CYS A 67 -6.88 0.14 4.03
N GLY A 68 -7.48 -0.88 4.66
CA GLY A 68 -8.93 -0.98 4.85
C GLY A 68 -9.68 -1.50 3.62
N ALA A 69 -8.99 -2.13 2.65
CA ALA A 69 -9.62 -2.69 1.47
C ALA A 69 -10.56 -3.86 1.85
N LYS A 70 -11.78 -3.85 1.30
CA LYS A 70 -12.76 -4.93 1.48
C LYS A 70 -12.69 -6.00 0.39
N ASP A 71 -12.19 -5.62 -0.79
CA ASP A 71 -11.97 -6.50 -1.92
C ASP A 71 -10.52 -6.34 -2.42
N PHE A 72 -9.77 -7.44 -2.41
CA PHE A 72 -8.37 -7.44 -2.79
C PHE A 72 -8.15 -7.13 -4.28
N HIS A 73 -8.99 -7.67 -5.16
CA HIS A 73 -8.82 -7.49 -6.61
C HIS A 73 -9.19 -6.06 -7.02
N ALA A 74 -10.27 -5.51 -6.46
CA ALA A 74 -10.64 -4.12 -6.68
C ALA A 74 -9.55 -3.15 -6.19
N TRP A 75 -8.92 -3.47 -5.05
CA TRP A 75 -7.79 -2.68 -4.56
C TRP A 75 -6.56 -2.79 -5.47
N CYS A 76 -6.23 -3.98 -5.98
CA CYS A 76 -5.17 -4.15 -6.96
C CYS A 76 -5.43 -3.41 -8.28
N GLU A 77 -6.67 -3.42 -8.76
CA GLU A 77 -7.09 -2.65 -9.94
C GLU A 77 -6.91 -1.15 -9.70
N TRP A 78 -7.37 -0.64 -8.56
CA TRP A 78 -7.17 0.76 -8.17
C TRP A 78 -5.69 1.16 -8.10
N ILE A 79 -4.80 0.31 -7.55
CA ILE A 79 -3.35 0.56 -7.57
C ILE A 79 -2.84 0.65 -9.01
N ALA A 80 -3.27 -0.26 -9.90
CA ALA A 80 -2.84 -0.28 -11.29
C ALA A 80 -3.31 0.94 -12.09
N GLU A 81 -4.51 1.45 -11.81
CA GLU A 81 -5.08 2.64 -12.46
C GLU A 81 -4.41 3.95 -12.03
N ASN A 82 -3.76 3.97 -10.87
CA ASN A 82 -3.17 5.17 -10.27
C ASN A 82 -1.62 5.19 -10.30
N LEU A 83 -1.00 4.27 -11.03
CA LEU A 83 0.46 4.12 -11.12
C LEU A 83 1.14 5.11 -12.08
#